data_AF-A0A846HCJ0-F1
#
_entry.id   AF-A0A846HCJ0-F1
#
_cell.length_a   1.000
_cell.length_b   1.000
_cell.length_c   1.000
_cell.angle_alpha   90.00
_cell.angle_beta   90.00
_cell.angle_gamma   90.00
#
_symmetry.space_group_name_H-M   'P 1'
#
loop_
_entity.id
_entity.type
_entity.pdbx_description
1 polymer ?
#
loop_
_entity_poly.entity_id
_entity_poly.type
_entity_poly.pdbx_seq_one_letter_code
_entity_poly.pdbx_strand_id
1 'polypeptide(L)'
;MSKYQNWFWEIQESGQGPHYYFNATFALSDAECLVNLVRQHSLSGFVHCQFVGNLINAPCGGCNYQGAYDLYIDEYNYSEDFISPLESGKHKITCPHSQLNIISVCGNELGIECSYGGITSTHNEIGTSLIVAIAQSPKVTLVHWQVNSGGEGYDPVGFGIGRSATELLAHLQIKKPLY
;
A
#
# COMPACT_ATOMS: atom_id res chain seq x y z
N MET A 1 -18.00 0.66 13.65
CA MET A 1 -16.83 -0.16 14.00
C MET A 1 -16.62 -1.16 12.89
N SER A 2 -15.48 -1.11 12.20
CA SER A 2 -15.22 -1.91 10.99
C SER A 2 -15.25 -3.40 11.30
N LYS A 3 -15.85 -4.18 10.39
CA LYS A 3 -15.98 -5.65 10.46
C LYS A 3 -14.73 -6.39 9.92
N TYR A 4 -13.64 -5.66 9.72
CA TYR A 4 -12.45 -6.14 9.03
C TYR A 4 -11.23 -6.06 9.94
N GLN A 5 -10.38 -7.08 9.87
CA GLN A 5 -9.04 -7.09 10.46
C GLN A 5 -8.10 -6.17 9.66
N ASN A 6 -7.03 -5.71 10.31
CA ASN A 6 -5.98 -4.99 9.63
C ASN A 6 -5.39 -5.84 8.50
N TRP A 7 -5.00 -5.23 7.37
CA TRP A 7 -4.54 -5.98 6.19
C TRP A 7 -3.31 -6.88 6.41
N PHE A 8 -2.53 -6.64 7.46
CA PHE A 8 -1.32 -7.37 7.83
C PHE A 8 -1.53 -8.28 9.06
N TRP A 9 -2.76 -8.60 9.43
CA TRP A 9 -3.09 -9.36 10.64
C TRP A 9 -2.33 -10.69 10.76
N GLU A 10 -2.21 -11.48 9.69
CA GLU A 10 -1.47 -12.76 9.70
C GLU A 10 0.02 -12.55 9.98
N ILE A 11 0.57 -11.44 9.51
CA ILE A 11 1.97 -11.08 9.76
C ILE A 11 2.17 -10.81 11.26
N GLN A 12 1.23 -10.08 11.89
CA GLN A 12 1.27 -9.84 13.33
C GLN A 12 1.14 -11.13 14.14
N GLU A 13 0.21 -12.02 13.77
CA GLU A 13 -0.03 -13.27 14.47
C GLU A 13 1.16 -14.25 14.36
N SER A 14 1.87 -14.23 13.23
CA SER A 14 3.05 -15.06 13.00
C SER A 14 4.34 -14.48 13.59
N GLY A 15 4.32 -13.24 14.08
CA GLY A 15 5.51 -12.56 14.60
C GLY A 15 6.58 -12.25 13.53
N GLN A 16 6.19 -12.23 12.25
CA GLN A 16 7.08 -11.84 11.16
C GLN A 16 7.18 -10.32 11.04
N GLY A 17 8.25 -9.83 10.40
CA GLY A 17 8.54 -8.41 10.26
C GLY A 17 10.02 -8.14 10.02
N PRO A 18 10.44 -6.87 9.93
CA PRO A 18 9.70 -5.65 10.31
C PRO A 18 8.99 -4.91 9.17
N HIS A 19 9.10 -5.40 7.94
CA HIS A 19 8.53 -4.77 6.75
C HIS A 19 7.34 -5.58 6.23
N TYR A 20 6.22 -4.90 6.01
CA TYR A 20 4.95 -5.46 5.55
C TYR A 20 4.57 -4.79 4.24
N TYR A 21 4.05 -5.59 3.31
CA TYR A 21 3.66 -5.13 1.99
C TYR A 21 2.28 -5.66 1.63
N PHE A 22 1.45 -4.77 1.10
CA PHE A 22 0.26 -5.12 0.35
C PHE A 22 0.42 -4.63 -1.08
N ASN A 23 0.15 -5.50 -2.05
CA ASN A 23 0.14 -5.11 -3.45
C ASN A 23 -1.16 -5.60 -4.09
N ALA A 24 -1.73 -4.77 -4.95
CA ALA A 24 -2.91 -5.09 -5.72
C ALA A 24 -2.81 -4.55 -7.15
N THR A 25 -3.25 -5.37 -8.10
CA THR A 25 -3.35 -5.02 -9.52
C THR A 25 -4.80 -5.06 -9.94
N PHE A 26 -5.24 -4.04 -10.65
CA PHE A 26 -6.59 -3.85 -11.17
C PHE A 26 -6.62 -4.00 -12.68
N ALA A 27 -7.81 -4.11 -13.27
CA ALA A 27 -7.96 -4.11 -14.72
C ALA A 27 -7.38 -2.80 -15.31
N LEU A 28 -6.63 -2.93 -16.41
CA LEU A 28 -5.92 -1.80 -17.02
C LEU A 28 -6.88 -0.67 -17.45
N SER A 29 -8.10 -1.01 -17.87
CA SER A 29 -9.16 -0.06 -18.22
C SER A 29 -9.58 0.83 -17.05
N ASP A 30 -9.31 0.41 -15.82
CA ASP A 30 -9.84 1.03 -14.61
C ASP A 30 -8.78 1.91 -13.91
N ALA A 31 -7.60 2.07 -14.51
CA ALA A 31 -6.46 2.80 -13.94
C ALA A 31 -6.83 4.22 -13.46
N GLU A 32 -7.51 5.00 -14.31
CA GLU A 32 -7.94 6.35 -13.94
C GLU A 32 -8.97 6.34 -12.80
N CYS A 33 -9.90 5.38 -12.81
CA CYS A 33 -10.87 5.19 -11.74
C CYS A 33 -10.19 4.85 -10.41
N LEU A 34 -9.17 3.99 -10.42
CA LEU A 34 -8.39 3.62 -9.24
C LEU A 34 -7.69 4.84 -8.65
N VAL A 35 -6.95 5.59 -9.46
CA VAL A 35 -6.26 6.81 -9.03
C VAL A 35 -7.23 7.80 -8.38
N ASN A 36 -8.39 8.02 -9.03
CA ASN A 36 -9.41 8.91 -8.49
C ASN A 36 -10.02 8.42 -7.18
N LEU A 37 -10.23 7.10 -7.01
CA LEU A 37 -10.72 6.53 -5.75
C LEU A 37 -9.72 6.76 -4.60
N VAL A 38 -8.42 6.56 -4.85
CA VAL A 38 -7.38 6.79 -3.84
C VAL A 38 -7.35 8.27 -3.43
N ARG A 39 -7.37 9.20 -4.40
CA ARG A 39 -7.38 10.65 -4.15
C ARG A 39 -8.60 11.15 -3.38
N GLN A 40 -9.74 10.48 -3.55
CA GLN A 40 -10.99 10.83 -2.88
C GLN A 40 -11.11 10.21 -1.47
N HIS A 41 -10.26 9.24 -1.14
CA HIS A 41 -10.27 8.58 0.16
C HIS A 41 -9.54 9.42 1.20
N SER A 42 -10.09 9.49 2.42
CA SER A 42 -9.47 10.26 3.50
C SER A 42 -8.24 9.52 4.02
N LEU A 43 -7.05 10.02 3.69
CA LEU A 43 -5.76 9.51 4.15
C LEU A 43 -5.14 10.45 5.19
N SER A 44 -5.87 10.71 6.28
CA SER A 44 -5.42 11.62 7.35
C SER A 44 -4.09 11.17 7.95
N GLY A 45 -3.16 12.10 8.20
CA GLY A 45 -1.81 11.76 8.65
C GLY A 45 -0.85 11.34 7.53
N PHE A 46 -1.28 11.42 6.26
CA PHE A 46 -0.41 11.28 5.10
C PHE A 46 -0.33 12.58 4.30
N VAL A 47 0.86 12.88 3.78
CA VAL A 47 1.11 13.94 2.83
C VAL A 47 1.09 13.37 1.41
N HIS A 48 0.25 13.94 0.55
CA HIS A 48 0.17 13.56 -0.87
C HIS A 48 1.28 14.23 -1.67
N CYS A 49 2.04 13.43 -2.40
CA CYS A 49 3.08 13.85 -3.33
C CYS A 49 2.81 13.25 -4.70
N GLN A 50 2.69 14.09 -5.72
CA GLN A 50 2.59 13.63 -7.10
C GLN A 50 3.98 13.61 -7.74
N PHE A 51 4.37 12.47 -8.32
CA PHE A 51 5.65 12.31 -9.00
C PHE A 51 5.45 11.82 -10.44
N VAL A 52 6.21 12.38 -11.37
CA VAL A 52 6.25 11.92 -12.78
C VAL A 52 7.70 11.67 -13.16
N GLY A 53 8.03 10.42 -13.49
CA GLY A 53 9.40 10.04 -13.82
C GLY A 53 9.69 8.58 -13.51
N ASN A 54 10.97 8.27 -13.28
CA ASN A 54 11.43 6.94 -12.87
C ASN A 54 11.56 6.90 -11.35
N LEU A 55 10.67 6.15 -10.69
CA LEU A 55 10.73 5.94 -9.25
C LEU A 55 11.28 4.54 -8.97
N ILE A 56 12.30 4.45 -8.11
CA ILE A 56 12.89 3.17 -7.71
C ILE A 56 12.26 2.76 -6.37
N ASN A 57 11.87 1.49 -6.27
CA ASN A 57 11.23 0.92 -5.08
C ASN A 57 9.96 1.63 -4.61
N ALA A 58 9.17 2.19 -5.54
CA ALA A 58 7.79 2.51 -5.22
C ALA A 58 7.04 1.23 -4.81
N PRO A 59 6.15 1.26 -3.78
CA PRO A 59 5.36 0.07 -3.44
C PRO A 59 4.46 -0.41 -4.60
N CYS A 60 4.06 0.49 -5.50
CA CYS A 60 3.36 0.20 -6.75
C CYS A 60 4.31 0.29 -7.95
N GLY A 61 3.96 -0.34 -9.08
CA GLY A 61 4.55 -0.06 -10.39
C GLY A 61 5.53 -1.10 -10.89
N GLY A 62 5.81 -2.15 -10.10
CA GLY A 62 6.98 -3.00 -10.32
C GLY A 62 8.28 -2.21 -10.24
N CYS A 63 9.39 -2.86 -9.89
CA CYS A 63 10.65 -2.14 -9.74
C CYS A 63 11.06 -1.45 -11.06
N ASN A 64 11.21 -0.11 -11.05
CA ASN A 64 11.84 0.72 -12.09
C ASN A 64 11.01 1.05 -13.35
N TYR A 65 9.78 1.54 -13.21
CA TYR A 65 9.00 2.04 -14.35
C TYR A 65 9.00 3.57 -14.47
N GLN A 66 8.89 4.06 -15.72
CA GLN A 66 8.56 5.44 -16.00
C GLN A 66 7.05 5.61 -15.90
N GLY A 67 6.59 6.54 -15.07
CA GLY A 67 5.15 6.71 -14.86
C GLY A 67 4.77 7.94 -14.06
N ALA A 68 3.47 8.08 -13.86
CA ALA A 68 2.90 9.01 -12.90
C ALA A 68 2.50 8.24 -11.64
N TYR A 69 2.87 8.79 -10.49
CA TYR A 69 2.68 8.20 -9.18
C TYR A 69 1.95 9.20 -8.30
N ASP A 70 0.93 8.74 -7.59
CA ASP A 70 0.51 9.40 -6.36
C ASP A 70 1.08 8.62 -5.19
N LEU A 71 1.93 9.29 -4.42
CA LEU A 71 2.51 8.78 -3.19
C LEU A 71 1.85 9.49 -2.02
N TYR A 72 1.51 8.73 -0.99
CA TYR A 72 1.02 9.25 0.28
C TYR A 72 1.99 8.75 1.33
N ILE A 73 2.72 9.69 1.92
CA ILE A 73 3.79 9.41 2.88
C ILE A 73 3.34 9.88 4.26
N ASP A 74 3.54 9.05 5.27
CA ASP A 74 3.28 9.37 6.67
C ASP A 74 3.88 10.73 7.07
N GLU A 75 3.06 11.63 7.61
CA GLU A 75 3.45 13.00 7.96
C GLU A 75 4.58 13.06 8.99
N TYR A 76 4.70 12.06 9.87
CA TYR A 76 5.77 12.00 10.87
C TYR A 76 7.14 11.69 10.25
N ASN A 77 7.14 11.07 9.07
CA ASN A 77 8.34 10.74 8.33
C ASN A 77 8.54 11.64 7.10
N TYR A 78 7.64 12.59 6.89
CA TYR A 78 7.74 13.59 5.85
C TYR A 78 8.90 14.55 6.17
N SER A 79 9.97 14.52 5.38
CA SER A 79 11.09 15.46 5.47
C SER A 79 11.43 16.05 4.10
N GLU A 80 11.82 17.32 4.06
CA GLU A 80 12.27 17.97 2.82
C GLU A 80 13.50 17.28 2.21
N ASP A 81 14.32 16.63 3.02
CA ASP A 81 15.46 15.82 2.55
C ASP A 81 15.02 14.55 1.81
N PHE A 82 13.82 14.04 2.10
CA PHE A 82 13.22 12.90 1.39
C PHE A 82 12.47 13.35 0.12
N ILE A 83 11.78 14.49 0.18
CA ILE A 83 11.00 15.02 -0.96
C ILE A 83 11.89 15.71 -1.99
N SER A 84 12.94 16.42 -1.58
CA SER A 84 13.78 17.17 -2.53
C SER A 84 14.46 16.28 -3.57
N PRO A 85 14.92 15.04 -3.26
CA PRO A 85 15.30 14.08 -4.29
C PRO A 85 14.15 13.73 -5.24
N LEU A 86 12.93 13.49 -4.71
CA LEU A 86 11.73 13.16 -5.50
C LEU A 86 11.40 14.29 -6.47
N GLU A 87 11.46 15.54 -6.02
CA GLU A 87 11.15 16.72 -6.84
C GLU A 87 12.27 17.11 -7.81
N SER A 88 13.54 16.76 -7.50
CA SER A 88 14.70 17.16 -8.32
C SER A 88 14.78 16.49 -9.69
N GLY A 89 13.92 15.50 -9.97
CA GLY A 89 13.92 14.74 -11.23
C GLY A 89 15.20 13.95 -11.46
N LYS A 90 16.12 13.85 -10.49
CA LYS A 90 17.36 13.05 -10.60
C LYS A 90 17.00 11.58 -10.40
N HIS A 91 17.24 10.79 -11.46
CA HIS A 91 16.53 9.57 -11.86
C HIS A 91 16.58 8.32 -10.96
N LYS A 92 16.96 8.43 -9.69
CA LYS A 92 16.95 7.30 -8.75
C LYS A 92 16.67 7.83 -7.34
N ILE A 93 15.40 7.85 -6.95
CA ILE A 93 15.06 7.99 -5.54
C ILE A 93 14.79 6.59 -5.00
N THR A 94 15.57 6.18 -4.01
CA THR A 94 15.25 5.03 -3.16
C THR A 94 14.41 5.57 -2.02
N CYS A 95 13.16 5.12 -1.89
CA CYS A 95 12.43 5.34 -0.64
C CYS A 95 13.22 4.66 0.49
N PRO A 96 13.70 5.37 1.54
CA PRO A 96 14.33 4.71 2.68
C PRO A 96 13.27 3.90 3.41
N HIS A 97 13.23 2.59 3.14
CA HIS A 97 12.23 1.69 3.66
C HIS A 97 12.31 1.51 5.18
N SER A 98 13.25 2.12 5.90
CA SER A 98 13.50 1.80 7.31
C SER A 98 12.49 2.39 8.32
N GLN A 99 11.66 3.37 7.94
CA GLN A 99 10.76 4.06 8.91
C GLN A 99 9.36 4.42 8.39
N LEU A 100 9.02 4.04 7.16
CA LEU A 100 7.89 4.65 6.45
C LEU A 100 6.61 3.82 6.45
N ASN A 101 5.47 4.52 6.47
CA ASN A 101 4.22 4.04 5.89
C ASN A 101 4.02 4.78 4.56
N ILE A 102 3.94 4.04 3.46
CA ILE A 102 3.74 4.61 2.12
C ILE A 102 2.54 3.92 1.49
N ILE A 103 1.60 4.73 0.99
CA ILE A 103 0.60 4.27 0.03
C ILE A 103 1.01 4.84 -1.33
N SER A 104 0.99 4.01 -2.36
CA SER A 104 1.32 4.43 -3.71
C SER A 104 0.32 3.85 -4.69
N VAL A 105 -0.09 4.68 -5.65
CA VAL A 105 -0.88 4.25 -6.80
C VAL A 105 -0.22 4.74 -8.08
N CYS A 106 -0.10 3.83 -9.05
CA CYS A 106 0.47 4.12 -10.35
C CYS A 106 -0.19 3.25 -11.41
N GLY A 107 -0.88 3.91 -12.35
CA GLY A 107 -1.71 3.22 -13.33
C GLY A 107 -2.79 2.36 -12.67
N ASN A 108 -2.74 1.07 -12.92
CA ASN A 108 -3.67 0.07 -12.40
C ASN A 108 -3.13 -0.68 -11.17
N GLU A 109 -2.11 -0.16 -10.50
CA GLU A 109 -1.49 -0.81 -9.35
C GLU A 109 -1.58 0.04 -8.08
N LEU A 110 -1.87 -0.63 -6.97
CA LEU A 110 -1.87 -0.08 -5.61
C LEU A 110 -0.84 -0.83 -4.78
N GLY A 111 0.00 -0.10 -4.07
CA GLY A 111 0.96 -0.65 -3.12
C GLY A 111 0.86 0.06 -1.78
N ILE A 112 0.87 -0.69 -0.69
CA ILE A 112 1.02 -0.19 0.68
C ILE A 112 2.24 -0.86 1.29
N GLU A 113 3.12 -0.07 1.86
CA GLU A 113 4.27 -0.52 2.63
C GLU A 113 4.20 0.03 4.05
N CYS A 114 4.54 -0.81 5.02
CA CYS A 114 4.70 -0.46 6.42
C CYS A 114 6.00 -1.07 6.95
N SER A 115 6.88 -0.26 7.54
CA SER A 115 8.23 -0.69 7.94
C SER A 115 8.54 -0.42 9.43
N TYR A 116 9.79 -0.63 9.87
CA TYR A 116 10.23 -0.67 11.30
C TYR A 116 9.72 0.48 12.19
N GLY A 117 9.50 1.69 11.64
CA GLY A 117 8.96 2.87 12.35
C GLY A 117 7.46 3.12 12.16
N GLY A 118 6.80 2.40 11.26
CA GLY A 118 5.43 2.66 10.78
C GLY A 118 4.32 1.94 11.54
N ILE A 119 4.66 0.99 12.42
CA ILE A 119 3.67 0.19 13.18
C ILE A 119 3.13 1.02 14.37
N THR A 120 2.37 2.07 14.07
CA THR A 120 1.45 2.71 15.01
C THR A 120 0.03 2.25 14.69
N SER A 121 -0.84 2.11 15.69
CA SER A 121 -2.17 1.48 15.48
C SER A 121 -3.07 2.26 14.51
N THR A 122 -2.86 3.57 14.32
CA THR A 122 -3.75 4.45 13.55
C THR A 122 -3.50 4.44 12.05
N HIS A 123 -2.25 4.44 11.56
CA HIS A 123 -1.98 4.46 10.10
C HIS A 123 -2.34 3.14 9.41
N ASN A 124 -2.30 2.07 10.19
CA ASN A 124 -2.66 0.72 9.78
C ASN A 124 -4.16 0.52 9.51
N GLU A 125 -5.01 1.22 10.27
CA GLU A 125 -6.45 1.25 10.03
C GLU A 125 -6.79 2.02 8.74
N ILE A 126 -6.01 3.05 8.41
CA ILE A 126 -6.20 3.87 7.21
C ILE A 126 -5.90 3.05 5.95
N GLY A 127 -4.78 2.33 5.91
CA GLY A 127 -4.45 1.43 4.81
C GLY A 127 -5.53 0.36 4.60
N THR A 128 -6.00 -0.25 5.69
CA THR A 128 -7.09 -1.25 5.65
C THR A 128 -8.40 -0.63 5.13
N SER A 129 -8.76 0.56 5.62
CA SER A 129 -9.95 1.29 5.19
C SER A 129 -9.93 1.61 3.69
N LEU A 130 -8.76 2.04 3.18
CA LEU A 130 -8.56 2.27 1.74
C LEU A 130 -8.75 0.98 0.93
N ILE A 131 -8.10 -0.11 1.35
CA ILE A 131 -8.20 -1.41 0.67
C ILE A 131 -9.66 -1.86 0.59
N VAL A 132 -10.40 -1.77 1.70
CA VAL A 132 -11.82 -2.14 1.76
C VAL A 132 -12.66 -1.25 0.85
N ALA A 133 -12.45 0.07 0.87
CA ALA A 133 -13.21 1.02 0.04
C ALA A 133 -13.00 0.74 -1.46
N ILE A 134 -11.76 0.47 -1.87
CA ILE A 134 -11.43 0.13 -3.25
C ILE A 134 -12.03 -1.22 -3.64
N ALA A 135 -11.89 -2.25 -2.80
CA ALA A 135 -12.42 -3.58 -3.07
C ALA A 135 -13.96 -3.62 -3.14
N GLN A 136 -14.65 -2.71 -2.45
CA GLN A 136 -16.11 -2.58 -2.50
C GLN A 136 -16.61 -1.70 -3.66
N SER A 137 -15.71 -0.98 -4.34
CA SER A 137 -16.09 -0.06 -5.41
C SER A 137 -16.43 -0.82 -6.69
N PRO A 138 -17.63 -0.61 -7.27
CA PRO A 138 -17.98 -1.22 -8.56
C PRO A 138 -17.26 -0.55 -9.75
N LYS A 139 -16.46 0.50 -9.52
CA LYS A 139 -15.75 1.26 -10.56
C LYS A 139 -14.41 0.66 -10.96
N VAL A 140 -13.92 -0.32 -10.20
CA VAL A 140 -12.63 -0.95 -10.42
C VAL A 140 -12.74 -2.46 -10.27
N THR A 141 -12.00 -3.18 -11.09
CA THR A 141 -11.97 -4.64 -11.08
C THR A 141 -10.62 -5.10 -10.55
N LEU A 142 -10.61 -5.69 -9.34
CA LEU A 142 -9.40 -6.30 -8.78
C LEU A 142 -9.05 -7.58 -9.54
N VAL A 143 -7.81 -7.67 -10.04
CA VAL A 143 -7.29 -8.81 -10.82
C VAL A 143 -6.39 -9.70 -9.96
N HIS A 144 -5.62 -9.08 -9.07
CA HIS A 144 -4.67 -9.76 -8.22
C HIS A 144 -4.41 -8.97 -6.94
N TRP A 145 -4.18 -9.66 -5.82
CA TRP A 145 -3.68 -9.06 -4.60
C TRP A 145 -2.78 -10.03 -3.83
N GLN A 146 -1.90 -9.49 -3.01
CA GLN A 146 -1.04 -10.25 -2.11
C GLN A 146 -0.66 -9.45 -0.86
N VAL A 147 -0.34 -10.17 0.21
CA VAL A 147 0.19 -9.67 1.48
C VAL A 147 1.47 -10.42 1.79
N ASN A 148 2.56 -9.69 2.00
CA ASN A 148 3.89 -10.26 2.24
C ASN A 148 4.60 -9.53 3.39
N SER A 149 5.60 -10.18 3.99
CA SER A 149 6.60 -9.54 4.85
C SER A 149 8.02 -9.78 4.33
N GLY A 150 9.00 -9.05 4.87
CA GLY A 150 10.43 -9.27 4.62
C GLY A 150 11.06 -8.25 3.66
N GLY A 151 12.07 -8.64 2.89
CA GLY A 151 12.84 -7.67 2.07
C GLY A 151 13.94 -6.97 2.88
N GLU A 152 14.76 -6.15 2.21
CA GLU A 152 15.91 -5.45 2.82
C GLU A 152 16.80 -6.30 3.75
N GLY A 153 17.16 -7.51 3.31
CA GLY A 153 18.02 -8.43 4.08
C GLY A 153 17.26 -9.48 4.90
N TYR A 154 15.92 -9.48 4.86
CA TYR A 154 15.07 -10.54 5.40
C TYR A 154 14.45 -11.38 4.28
N ASP A 155 14.30 -12.68 4.52
CA ASP A 155 13.62 -13.58 3.58
C ASP A 155 12.16 -13.16 3.38
N PRO A 156 11.67 -13.04 2.13
CA PRO A 156 10.29 -12.70 1.88
C PRO A 156 9.36 -13.85 2.27
N VAL A 157 8.28 -13.54 2.98
CA VAL A 157 7.26 -14.51 3.41
C VAL A 157 5.89 -14.04 2.92
N GLY A 158 5.15 -14.92 2.23
CA GLY A 158 3.80 -14.65 1.76
C GLY A 158 2.74 -15.13 2.74
N PHE A 159 1.67 -14.35 2.88
CA PHE A 159 0.59 -14.57 3.85
C PHE A 159 -0.76 -14.72 3.16
N GLY A 160 -1.18 -13.66 2.45
CA GLY A 160 -2.41 -13.63 1.69
C GLY A 160 -2.15 -13.52 0.19
N ILE A 161 -2.96 -14.20 -0.62
CA ILE A 161 -2.94 -14.06 -2.08
C ILE A 161 -4.33 -14.33 -2.63
N GLY A 162 -4.72 -13.60 -3.67
CA GLY A 162 -5.97 -13.88 -4.36
C GLY A 162 -6.10 -13.14 -5.69
N ARG A 163 -7.27 -13.31 -6.30
CA ARG A 163 -7.58 -12.85 -7.67
C ARG A 163 -8.89 -12.07 -7.78
N SER A 164 -9.54 -11.79 -6.66
CA SER A 164 -10.81 -11.08 -6.66
C SER A 164 -11.01 -10.25 -5.41
N ALA A 165 -11.84 -9.20 -5.53
CA ALA A 165 -12.23 -8.37 -4.40
C ALA A 165 -13.00 -9.17 -3.34
N THR A 166 -13.80 -10.15 -3.76
CA THR A 166 -14.52 -11.04 -2.85
C THR A 166 -13.56 -11.85 -1.97
N GLU A 167 -12.51 -12.43 -2.55
CA GLU A 167 -11.47 -13.14 -1.80
C GLU A 167 -10.74 -12.23 -0.82
N LEU A 168 -10.38 -11.02 -1.26
CA LEU A 168 -9.72 -10.03 -0.41
C LEU A 168 -10.60 -9.64 0.78
N LEU A 169 -11.87 -9.30 0.53
CA LEU A 169 -12.80 -8.94 1.59
C LEU A 169 -13.06 -10.10 2.55
N ALA A 170 -13.09 -11.35 2.05
CA ALA A 170 -13.21 -12.54 2.89
C ALA A 170 -11.94 -12.79 3.74
N HIS A 171 -10.76 -12.55 3.18
CA HIS A 171 -9.49 -12.63 3.90
C HIS A 171 -9.43 -11.60 5.04
N LEU A 172 -9.94 -10.38 4.81
CA LEU A 172 -9.96 -9.32 5.82
C LEU A 172 -11.11 -9.45 6.82
N GLN A 173 -12.09 -10.32 6.66
CA GLN A 173 -13.23 -10.40 7.57
C GLN A 173 -12.81 -10.90 8.96
N ILE A 174 -13.28 -10.22 10.02
CA ILE A 174 -13.14 -10.73 11.38
C ILE A 174 -13.91 -12.05 11.47
N LYS A 175 -13.19 -13.16 11.56
CA LYS A 175 -13.77 -14.45 11.93
C LYS A 175 -14.08 -14.39 13.41
N LYS A 176 -15.34 -14.11 13.77
CA LYS A 176 -15.78 -14.37 15.14
C LYS A 176 -15.52 -15.86 15.42
N PRO A 177 -14.90 -16.21 16.56
CA PRO A 177 -14.92 -17.60 16.98
C PRO A 177 -16.37 -18.05 17.08
N LEU A 178 -16.68 -19.18 16.44
CA LEU A 178 -17.93 -19.90 16.63
C LEU A 178 -17.94 -20.35 18.10
N TYR A 179 -18.58 -19.56 18.97
CA TYR A 179 -18.96 -19.96 20.32
C TYR A 179 -20.47 -20.10 20.39
#